data_AF-A0AAJ2H020-F1
#
_entry.id   AF-A0AAJ2H020-F1
#
_cell.length_a   1.000
_cell.length_b   1.000
_cell.length_c   1.000
_cell.angle_alpha   90.00
_cell.angle_beta   90.00
_cell.angle_gamma   90.00
#
_symmetry.space_group_name_H-M   'P 1'
#
loop_
_entity.id
_entity.type
_entity.pdbx_description
1 polymer ?
#
loop_
_entity_poly.entity_id
_entity_poly.type
_entity_poly.pdbx_seq_one_letter_code
_entity_poly.pdbx_strand_id
1 'polypeptide(L)'
;LHHDLTNNMLIQIYGRKKISLISPLQVPYLYNDKGVFSDVFNPDDPAERAKFKLLQHTTKLECVLEPGDAIFIPIGWWHYVESLDTSISITFNNFNADNGHSKGFVR
;
A
#
# COMPACT_ATOMS: atom_id res chain seq x y z
N LEU A 1 2.97 3.01 6.11
CA LEU A 1 2.17 1.89 5.58
C LEU A 1 0.69 2.27 5.68
N HIS A 2 -0.10 2.06 4.63
CA HIS A 2 -1.53 2.37 4.64
C HIS A 2 -2.29 1.48 3.68
N HIS A 3 -3.62 1.50 3.73
CA HIS A 3 -4.46 1.00 2.66
C HIS A 3 -5.44 2.09 2.22
N ASP A 4 -6.16 1.84 1.13
CA ASP A 4 -7.20 2.74 0.65
C ASP A 4 -8.59 2.12 0.82
N LEU A 5 -9.61 2.98 0.76
CA LEU A 5 -11.03 2.61 0.71
C LEU A 5 -11.52 2.54 -0.75
N THR A 6 -10.61 2.36 -1.68
CA THR A 6 -10.85 2.27 -3.12
C THR A 6 -9.93 1.22 -3.72
N ASN A 7 -10.37 0.59 -4.80
CA ASN A 7 -9.47 -0.06 -5.74
C ASN A 7 -8.69 1.01 -6.49
N ASN A 8 -7.42 0.74 -6.79
CA ASN A 8 -6.53 1.67 -7.47
C ASN A 8 -5.77 0.97 -8.60
N MET A 9 -5.60 1.64 -9.73
CA MET A 9 -4.65 1.27 -10.78
C MET A 9 -3.52 2.30 -10.78
N LEU A 10 -2.34 1.91 -10.31
CA LEU A 10 -1.15 2.76 -10.34
C LEU A 10 -0.35 2.43 -11.60
N ILE A 11 -0.11 3.44 -12.43
CA ILE A 11 0.68 3.33 -13.66
C ILE A 11 1.95 4.14 -13.50
N GLN A 12 3.09 3.50 -13.75
CA GLN A 12 4.40 4.11 -13.65
C GLN A 12 4.79 4.74 -14.99
N ILE A 13 5.00 6.05 -15.00
CA ILE A 13 5.27 6.82 -16.23
C ILE A 13 6.76 7.09 -16.41
N TYR A 14 7.47 7.41 -15.33
CA TYR A 14 8.90 7.74 -15.36
C TYR A 14 9.58 7.33 -14.05
N GLY A 15 10.85 6.91 -14.13
CA GLY A 15 11.61 6.38 -12.99
C GLY A 15 10.98 5.09 -12.44
N ARG A 16 11.54 4.56 -11.34
CA ARG A 16 11.10 3.29 -10.75
C ARG A 16 10.52 3.46 -9.35
N LYS A 17 9.56 2.59 -9.04
CA LYS A 17 8.96 2.49 -7.70
C LYS A 17 8.95 1.05 -7.22
N LYS A 18 9.45 0.82 -6.01
CA LYS A 18 9.26 -0.42 -5.28
C LYS A 18 7.93 -0.37 -4.54
N ILE A 19 7.09 -1.37 -4.75
CA ILE A 19 5.80 -1.53 -4.08
C ILE A 19 5.87 -2.76 -3.20
N SER A 20 5.56 -2.58 -1.92
CA SER A 20 5.38 -3.62 -0.92
C SER A 20 3.90 -3.76 -0.63
N LEU A 21 3.33 -4.95 -0.78
CA LEU A 21 1.91 -5.26 -0.57
C LEU A 21 1.72 -6.29 0.55
N ILE A 22 0.74 -6.05 1.42
CA ILE A 22 0.36 -6.97 2.50
C ILE A 22 -1.17 -7.17 2.45
N SER A 23 -1.60 -8.42 2.61
CA SER A 23 -3.02 -8.78 2.54
C SER A 23 -3.86 -8.05 3.59
N PRO A 24 -5.09 -7.59 3.27
CA PRO A 24 -6.02 -7.02 4.26
C PRO A 24 -6.29 -7.94 5.44
N LEU A 25 -6.22 -9.27 5.25
CA LEU A 25 -6.45 -10.26 6.30
C LEU A 25 -5.37 -10.26 7.38
N GLN A 26 -4.24 -9.59 7.15
CA GLN A 26 -3.13 -9.50 8.10
C GLN A 26 -3.18 -8.23 8.95
N VAL A 27 -4.29 -7.47 8.92
CA VAL A 27 -4.49 -6.26 9.75
C VAL A 27 -4.16 -6.44 11.24
N PRO A 28 -4.37 -7.59 11.91
CA PRO A 28 -4.01 -7.74 13.32
C PRO A 28 -2.50 -7.60 13.60
N TYR A 29 -1.66 -7.66 12.56
CA TYR A 29 -0.20 -7.55 12.66
C TYR A 29 0.35 -6.18 12.25
N LEU A 30 -0.53 -5.26 11.84
CA LEU A 30 -0.14 -4.01 11.17
C LEU A 30 -0.34 -2.76 12.03
N TYR A 31 -0.63 -2.89 13.32
CA TYR A 31 -0.70 -1.75 14.26
C TYR A 31 -1.59 -0.60 13.71
N ASN A 32 -2.81 -0.96 13.31
CA ASN A 32 -3.76 -0.08 12.64
C ASN A 32 -4.74 0.56 13.62
N ASP A 33 -4.26 1.55 14.37
CA ASP A 33 -5.09 2.30 15.32
C ASP A 33 -5.57 3.65 14.75
N LYS A 34 -5.24 3.97 13.48
CA LYS A 34 -5.46 5.30 12.85
C LYS A 34 -6.17 5.20 11.51
N GLY A 35 -7.43 4.78 11.52
CA GLY A 35 -8.25 4.70 10.31
C GLY A 35 -7.61 3.79 9.27
N VAL A 36 -7.16 4.34 8.14
CA VAL A 36 -6.50 3.57 7.07
C VAL A 36 -4.97 3.51 7.15
N PHE A 37 -4.39 4.10 8.21
CA PHE A 37 -2.96 4.18 8.43
C PHE A 37 -2.51 3.23 9.54
N SER A 38 -1.34 2.66 9.33
CA SER A 38 -0.61 1.89 10.33
C SER A 38 0.37 2.81 11.07
N ASP A 39 0.64 2.51 12.34
CA ASP A 39 1.70 3.18 13.10
C ASP A 39 3.11 2.86 12.58
N VAL A 40 3.25 1.75 11.83
CA VAL A 40 4.44 1.43 11.04
C VAL A 40 4.49 2.33 9.81
N PHE A 41 5.54 3.12 9.68
CA PHE A 41 5.78 3.97 8.52
C PHE A 41 6.38 3.18 7.35
N ASN A 42 7.54 2.56 7.55
CA ASN A 42 8.27 1.74 6.60
C ASN A 42 8.40 0.30 7.14
N PRO A 43 7.67 -0.68 6.58
CA PRO A 43 7.74 -2.06 7.04
C PRO A 43 9.10 -2.73 6.80
N ASP A 44 10.02 -2.10 6.05
CA ASP A 44 11.36 -2.60 5.77
C ASP A 44 12.45 -1.98 6.64
N ASP A 45 12.15 -0.96 7.43
CA ASP A 45 13.10 -0.37 8.36
C ASP A 45 13.40 -1.36 9.52
N PRO A 46 14.67 -1.76 9.74
CA PRO A 46 15.04 -2.64 10.84
C PRO A 46 14.64 -2.11 12.23
N ALA A 47 14.71 -0.79 12.44
CA ALA A 47 14.31 -0.18 13.71
C ALA A 47 12.80 -0.29 13.93
N GLU A 48 12.01 -0.10 12.88
CA GLU A 48 10.56 -0.31 12.94
C GLU A 48 10.21 -1.79 13.15
N ARG A 49 10.89 -2.73 12.48
CA ARG A 49 10.70 -4.17 12.71
C ARG A 49 11.03 -4.60 14.14
N ALA A 50 12.05 -3.99 14.75
CA ALA A 50 12.40 -4.25 16.15
C ALA A 50 11.35 -3.71 17.13
N LYS A 51 10.77 -2.53 16.84
CA LYS A 51 9.72 -1.89 17.63
C LYS A 51 8.36 -2.58 17.48
N PHE A 52 7.97 -2.89 16.25
CA PHE A 52 6.67 -3.41 15.83
C PHE A 52 6.75 -4.91 15.54
N LYS A 53 7.03 -5.70 16.58
CA LYS A 53 7.35 -7.13 16.49
C LYS A 53 6.34 -7.99 15.75
N LEU A 54 5.04 -7.62 15.75
CA LEU A 54 4.01 -8.41 15.06
C LEU A 54 4.19 -8.41 13.53
N LEU A 55 4.92 -7.43 12.96
CA LEU A 55 5.24 -7.39 11.53
C LEU A 55 5.93 -8.65 11.03
N GLN A 56 6.67 -9.36 11.89
CA GLN A 56 7.32 -10.63 11.54
C GLN A 56 6.34 -11.72 11.09
N HIS A 57 5.05 -11.60 11.45
CA HIS A 57 4.00 -12.54 11.07
C HIS A 57 3.32 -12.19 9.74
N THR A 58 3.70 -11.06 9.13
CA THR A 58 3.16 -10.65 7.83
C THR A 58 3.86 -11.36 6.68
N THR A 59 3.12 -11.60 5.61
CA THR A 59 3.64 -12.05 4.33
C THR A 59 3.52 -10.90 3.36
N LYS A 60 4.67 -10.47 2.85
CA LYS A 60 4.77 -9.33 1.97
C LYS A 60 5.02 -9.78 0.54
N LEU A 61 4.26 -9.23 -0.39
CA LEU A 61 4.51 -9.33 -1.82
C LEU A 61 5.26 -8.07 -2.25
N GLU A 62 6.26 -8.22 -3.11
CA GLU A 62 7.07 -7.09 -3.58
C GLU A 62 7.19 -7.11 -5.09
N CYS A 63 7.13 -5.93 -5.68
CA CYS A 63 7.49 -5.73 -7.08
C CYS A 63 8.15 -4.36 -7.26
N VAL A 64 8.92 -4.23 -8.34
CA VAL A 64 9.41 -2.94 -8.82
C VAL A 64 8.63 -2.63 -10.10
N LEU A 65 8.03 -1.44 -10.16
CA LEU A 65 7.40 -0.93 -11.35
C LEU A 65 8.44 -0.14 -12.15
N GLU A 66 8.65 -0.58 -13.38
CA GLU A 66 9.42 0.12 -14.41
C GLU A 66 8.51 1.09 -15.19
N PRO A 67 9.06 2.07 -15.92
CA PRO A 67 8.26 2.91 -16.82
C PRO A 67 7.46 2.07 -17.83
N GLY A 68 6.14 2.25 -17.84
CA GLY A 68 5.19 1.49 -18.64
C GLY A 68 4.44 0.40 -17.88
N ASP A 69 4.91 0.01 -16.68
CA ASP A 69 4.21 -0.96 -15.84
C ASP A 69 2.98 -0.36 -15.16
N ALA A 70 2.01 -1.23 -14.89
CA ALA A 70 0.85 -0.90 -14.09
C ALA A 70 0.59 -1.97 -13.04
N ILE A 71 0.12 -1.55 -11.87
CA ILE A 71 -0.33 -2.44 -10.81
C ILE A 71 -1.74 -2.09 -10.37
N PHE A 72 -2.58 -3.13 -10.31
CA PHE A 72 -3.87 -3.05 -9.64
C PHE A 72 -3.69 -3.35 -8.15
N ILE A 73 -4.09 -2.40 -7.31
CA ILE A 73 -4.11 -2.52 -5.85
C ILE A 73 -5.58 -2.62 -5.43
N PRO A 74 -6.06 -3.80 -5.03
CA PRO A 74 -7.44 -3.95 -4.60
C PRO A 74 -7.70 -3.18 -3.31
N ILE A 75 -8.95 -2.78 -3.09
CA ILE A 75 -9.38 -2.14 -1.85
C ILE A 75 -8.90 -2.91 -0.60
N GLY A 76 -8.46 -2.18 0.42
CA GLY A 76 -8.01 -2.74 1.69
C GLY A 76 -6.61 -3.35 1.68
N TRP A 77 -5.97 -3.47 0.50
CA TRP A 77 -4.59 -3.93 0.45
C TRP A 77 -3.64 -2.88 1.03
N TRP A 78 -2.88 -3.34 2.01
CA TRP A 78 -1.86 -2.55 2.67
C TRP A 78 -0.68 -2.40 1.74
N HIS A 79 -0.22 -1.17 1.55
CA HIS A 79 0.89 -0.89 0.67
C HIS A 79 1.84 0.17 1.21
N TYR A 80 3.12 -0.07 0.95
CA TYR A 80 4.22 0.87 1.14
C TYR A 80 4.92 1.06 -0.20
N VAL A 81 5.20 2.31 -0.54
CA VAL A 81 5.76 2.71 -1.82
C VAL A 81 7.04 3.47 -1.58
N GLU A 82 8.11 3.01 -2.22
CA GLU A 82 9.43 3.63 -2.19
C GLU A 82 9.84 4.02 -3.61
N SER A 83 10.15 5.30 -3.81
CA SER A 83 10.74 5.77 -5.08
C SER A 83 12.22 5.40 -5.10
N LEU A 84 12.61 4.57 -6.07
CA LEU A 84 14.03 4.19 -6.24
C LEU A 84 14.81 5.26 -7.03
N ASP A 85 14.09 6.03 -7.86
CA ASP A 85 14.61 7.16 -8.62
C ASP A 85 13.63 8.33 -8.52
N THR A 86 14.02 9.52 -9.02
CA THR A 86 13.06 10.57 -9.35
C THR A 86 12.01 9.99 -10.31
N SER A 87 10.74 10.02 -9.90
CA SER A 87 9.69 9.26 -10.58
C SER A 87 8.37 10.03 -10.72
N ILE A 88 7.59 9.63 -11.73
CA ILE A 88 6.24 10.13 -12.02
C ILE A 88 5.32 8.91 -12.20
N SER A 89 4.18 8.93 -11.53
CA SER A 89 3.15 7.88 -11.64
C SER A 89 1.77 8.53 -11.67
N ILE A 90 0.80 7.85 -12.28
CA ILE A 90 -0.61 8.26 -12.29
C ILE A 90 -1.43 7.14 -11.66
N THR A 91 -2.32 7.48 -10.73
CA THR A 91 -3.26 6.55 -10.12
C THR A 91 -4.67 6.82 -10.63
N PHE A 92 -5.35 5.78 -11.11
CA PHE A 92 -6.77 5.81 -11.48
C PHE A 92 -7.60 5.04 -10.46
N ASN A 93 -8.72 5.63 -10.03
CA ASN A 93 -9.72 5.00 -9.17
C ASN A 93 -11.14 5.05 -9.77
N ASN A 94 -11.31 5.58 -10.99
CA ASN A 94 -12.61 5.68 -11.65
C ASN A 94 -12.85 4.44 -12.55
N PHE A 95 -13.03 3.29 -11.92
CA PHE A 95 -13.35 2.05 -12.63
C PHE A 95 -14.80 2.09 -13.14
N ASN A 96 -15.09 1.31 -14.19
CA ASN A 96 -16.47 1.07 -14.64
C ASN A 96 -17.18 0.02 -13.74
N ALA A 97 -17.08 0.23 -12.43
CA ALA A 97 -17.67 -0.56 -11.35
C ALA A 97 -17.74 0.33 -10.10
N ASP A 98 -18.59 -0.02 -9.12
CA ASP A 98 -18.61 0.71 -7.86
C ASP A 98 -17.24 0.62 -7.17
N ASN A 99 -16.71 1.78 -6.79
CA ASN A 99 -15.42 1.93 -6.14
C ASN A 99 -15.46 2.92 -4.96
N GLY A 100 -16.65 3.37 -4.57
CA GLY A 100 -16.86 4.40 -3.55
C GLY A 100 -17.08 3.84 -2.15
N HIS A 101 -16.10 3.11 -1.60
CA HIS A 101 -16.28 2.42 -0.31
C HIS A 101 -15.95 3.27 0.92
N SER A 102 -15.76 4.58 0.76
CA SER A 102 -15.53 5.52 1.86
C SER A 102 -16.81 5.97 2.58
N LYS A 103 -17.99 5.71 2.01
CA LYS A 103 -19.27 6.12 2.60
C LYS A 103 -19.47 5.44 3.97
N GLY A 104 -19.53 6.25 5.02
CA GLY A 104 -19.75 5.77 6.39
C GLY A 104 -18.48 5.35 7.12
N PHE A 105 -17.30 5.49 6.51
CA PHE A 105 -16.03 5.29 7.22
C PHE A 105 -15.79 6.45 8.19
N VAL A 106 -15.76 6.15 9.48
CA VAL A 106 -15.46 7.11 10.55
C VAL A 106 -13.99 6.93 10.95
N ARG A 107 -13.25 8.04 10.94
CA ARG A 107 -11.80 8.07 11.20
C ARG A 107 -11.46 7.90 12.67
#